data_AF-A0A1C5L7X7-F1
#
_entry.id   AF-A0A1C5L7X7-F1
#
_cell.length_a   1.000
_cell.length_b   1.000
_cell.length_c   1.000
_cell.angle_alpha   90.00
_cell.angle_beta   90.00
_cell.angle_gamma   90.00
#
_symmetry.space_group_name_H-M   'P 1'
#
loop_
_entity.id
_entity.type
_entity.pdbx_description
1 polymer ?
#
loop_
_entity_poly.entity_id
_entity_poly.type
_entity_poly.pdbx_seq_one_letter_code
_entity_poly.pdbx_strand_id
1 'polypeptide(L)' 'MLERDVELFIEHCELKGLSKKTIGSYEQTMRLFIRFSNEQGIVQTEKVMHMMVQNYISVN' A
#
# COMPACT_ATOMS: atom_id res chain seq x y z
N MET A 1 8.15 7.83 4.23
CA MET A 1 8.26 7.70 2.77
C MET A 1 7.07 6.91 2.27
N LEU A 2 6.94 5.64 2.68
CA LEU A 2 5.78 4.78 2.32
C LEU A 2 4.40 5.40 2.60
N GLU A 3 4.17 6.00 3.77
CA GLU A 3 2.88 6.64 4.09
C GLU A 3 2.51 7.77 3.11
N ARG A 4 3.50 8.59 2.73
CA ARG A 4 3.32 9.66 1.74
C ARG A 4 3.00 9.10 0.36
N ASP A 5 3.63 7.99 -0.01
CA ASP A 5 3.38 7.34 -1.29
C ASP A 5 1.95 6.79 -1.37
N VAL A 6 1.40 6.33 -0.24
CA VAL A 6 -0.01 5.94 -0.15
C VAL A 6 -0.95 7.12 -0.26
N GLU A 7 -0.67 8.24 0.41
CA GLU A 7 -1.47 9.46 0.25
C GLU A 7 -1.51 9.92 -1.22
N LEU A 8 -0.36 9.96 -1.89
CA LEU A 8 -0.27 10.31 -3.32
C LEU A 8 -1.04 9.33 -4.22
N PHE A 9 -1.01 8.03 -3.89
CA PHE A 9 -1.79 7.02 -4.61
C PHE A 9 -3.30 7.21 -4.41
N ILE A 10 -3.74 7.51 -3.19
CA ILE A 10 -5.15 7.78 -2.90
C ILE A 10 -5.64 9.04 -3.61
N GLU A 11 -4.86 10.13 -3.58
CA GLU A 11 -5.15 11.34 -4.36
C GLU A 11 -5.28 11.03 -5.86
N HIS A 12 -4.40 10.19 -6.41
CA HIS A 12 -4.50 9.74 -7.80
C HIS A 12 -5.81 8.99 -8.07
N CYS A 13 -6.24 8.11 -7.16
CA CYS A 13 -7.50 7.38 -7.27
C CYS A 13 -8.73 8.31 -7.23
N GLU A 14 -8.68 9.36 -6.40
CA GLU A 14 -9.72 10.39 -6.35
C GLU A 14 -9.80 11.17 -7.68
N LEU A 15 -8.67 11.60 -8.22
CA LEU A 15 -8.59 12.28 -9.52
C LEU A 15 -9.10 11.42 -10.68
N LYS A 16 -8.97 10.09 -10.57
CA LYS A 16 -9.52 9.13 -11.54
C LYS A 16 -11.01 8.89 -11.38
N GLY A 17 -11.65 9.45 -10.36
CA GLY A 17 -13.09 9.29 -10.11
C GLY A 17 -13.47 7.90 -9.64
N LEU A 18 -12.57 7.18 -8.96
CA LEU A 18 -12.92 5.88 -8.37
C LEU A 18 -14.00 6.05 -7.29
N SER A 19 -14.81 5.01 -7.09
CA SER A 19 -15.83 5.05 -6.04
C SER A 19 -15.19 5.15 -4.65
N LYS A 20 -15.85 5.81 -3.70
CA LYS A 20 -15.39 5.89 -2.30
C LYS A 20 -15.12 4.51 -1.69
N LYS A 21 -15.93 3.51 -2.05
CA LYS A 21 -15.75 2.11 -1.61
C LYS A 21 -14.44 1.53 -2.13
N THR A 22 -14.13 1.74 -3.41
CA THR A 22 -12.89 1.29 -4.04
C THR A 22 -11.68 1.95 -3.40
N ILE A 23 -11.74 3.27 -3.22
CA ILE A 23 -10.66 4.06 -2.59
C ILE A 23 -10.41 3.58 -1.16
N GLY A 24 -11.47 3.42 -0.35
CA GLY A 24 -11.34 2.94 1.02
C GLY A 24 -10.76 1.52 1.10
N SER A 25 -11.12 0.63 0.17
CA SER A 25 -10.52 -0.72 0.10
C SER A 25 -9.04 -0.66 -0.23
N TYR A 26 -8.63 0.20 -1.18
CA TYR A 26 -7.23 0.36 -1.55
C TYR A 26 -6.41 0.95 -0.42
N GLU A 27 -6.90 2.01 0.23
CA GLU A 27 -6.24 2.65 1.35
C GLU A 27 -6.02 1.66 2.50
N GLN A 28 -7.06 0.91 2.86
CA GLN A 28 -6.97 -0.09 3.92
C GLN A 28 -5.89 -1.14 3.63
N THR A 29 -5.91 -1.74 2.43
CA THR A 29 -4.92 -2.77 2.05
C THR A 29 -3.51 -2.19 2.01
N MET A 30 -3.33 -0.98 1.46
CA MET A 30 -2.02 -0.34 1.39
C MET A 30 -1.46 0.00 2.77
N ARG A 31 -2.28 0.51 3.70
CA ARG A 31 -1.84 0.81 5.08
C ARG A 31 -1.42 -0.45 5.82
N LEU A 32 -2.17 -1.56 5.67
CA LEU A 32 -1.79 -2.86 6.25
C LEU A 32 -0.49 -3.38 5.64
N PHE A 33 -0.32 -3.29 4.32
CA PHE A 33 0.90 -3.71 3.64
C PHE A 33 2.12 -2.88 4.05
N ILE A 34 1.99 -1.56 4.22
CA ILE A 34 3.06 -0.71 4.72
C ILE A 34 3.47 -1.10 6.12
N ARG A 35 2.50 -1.34 7.00
CA ARG A 35 2.80 -1.79 8.37
C ARG A 35 3.62 -3.08 8.35
N PHE A 36 3.19 -4.08 7.58
CA PHE A 36 3.94 -5.32 7.39
C PHE A 36 5.34 -5.05 6.83
N SER A 37 5.46 -4.21 5.81
CA SER A 37 6.74 -3.88 5.17
C SER A 37 7.71 -3.21 6.15
N ASN A 38 7.22 -2.30 7.00
CA ASN A 38 8.02 -1.67 8.04
C ASN A 38 8.53 -2.68 9.08
N GLU A 39 7.71 -3.66 9.46
CA GLU A 39 8.10 -4.75 10.36
C GLU A 39 9.22 -5.64 9.74
N GLN A 40 9.29 -5.71 8.41
CA GLN A 40 10.37 -6.37 7.67
C GLN A 40 11.58 -5.46 7.37
N GLY A 41 11.61 -4.22 7.89
CA GLY A 41 12.70 -3.26 7.67
C GLY A 41 12.70 -2.57 6.30
N ILE A 42 11.59 -2.68 5.54
CA ILE A 42 11.43 -2.05 4.24
C ILE A 42 10.78 -0.69 4.45
N VAL A 43 11.53 0.38 4.21
CA VAL A 43 11.10 1.77 4.49
C VAL A 43 10.99 2.65 3.23
N GLN A 44 11.18 2.05 2.06
CA GLN A 44 11.23 2.71 0.74
C GLN A 44 10.47 1.87 -0.28
N THR A 45 9.63 2.50 -1.11
CA THR A 45 8.76 1.80 -2.08
C THR A 45 9.58 1.04 -3.11
N GLU A 46 10.72 1.59 -3.53
CA GLU A 46 11.62 1.00 -4.53
C GLU A 46 12.28 -0.30 -4.04
N LYS A 47 12.27 -0.55 -2.73
CA LYS A 47 12.80 -1.77 -2.11
C LYS A 47 11.75 -2.88 -2.00
N VAL A 48 10.50 -2.62 -2.37
CA VAL A 48 9.44 -3.64 -2.37
C VAL A 48 9.69 -4.61 -3.52
N MET A 49 10.03 -5.85 -3.17
CA MET A 49 10.24 -6.94 -4.13
C MET A 49 9.00 -7.81 -4.27
N HIS A 50 8.85 -8.48 -5.42
CA HIS A 50 7.75 -9.42 -5.66
C HIS A 50 7.58 -10.46 -4.55
N MET A 51 8.68 -11.01 -4.03
CA MET A 51 8.65 -11.99 -2.94
C MET A 51 8.03 -11.43 -1.65
N MET A 52 8.21 -10.14 -1.35
CA MET A 52 7.64 -9.50 -0.17
C MET A 52 6.12 -9.38 -0.28
N VAL A 53 5.63 -9.06 -1.48
CA VAL A 53 4.19 -9.04 -1.79
C VAL A 53 3.59 -10.45 -1.65
N GLN A 54 4.26 -11.47 -2.17
CA GLN A 54 3.83 -12.87 -2.00
C GLN A 54 3.81 -13.29 -0.52
N ASN A 55 4.83 -12.90 0.25
CA ASN A 55 4.88 -13.18 1.68
C ASN A 55 3.74 -12.50 2.45
N TYR A 56 3.38 -11.26 2.09
CA TYR A 56 2.23 -10.57 2.70
C TYR A 56 0.91 -11.32 2.42
N ILE A 57 0.69 -11.73 1.17
CA ILE A 57 -0.52 -12.43 0.72
C ILE A 57 -0.63 -13.84 1.33
N SER A 58 0.49 -14.51 1.61
CA SER A 58 0.45 -15.87 2.18
C SER A 58 0.13 -15.90 3.68
N VAL A 59 0.30 -14.77 4.38
CA VAL A 59 0.11 -14.68 5.84
C VAL A 59 -1.06 -13.79 6.27
N ASN A 60 -1.78 -13.18 5.33
CA ASN A 60 -2.99 -12.35 5.55
C ASN A 60 -4.08 -12.68 4.55
#